data_AF-A0A2A8LI73-F1
#
_entry.id   AF-A0A2A8LI73-F1
#
_cell.length_a   1.000
_cell.length_b   1.000
_cell.length_c   1.000
_cell.angle_alpha   90.00
_cell.angle_beta   90.00
_cell.angle_gamma   90.00
#
_symmetry.space_group_name_H-M   'P 1'
#
loop_
_entity.id
_entity.type
_entity.pdbx_description
1 polymer ?
#
loop_
_entity_poly.entity_id
_entity_poly.type
_entity_poly.pdbx_seq_one_letter_code
_entity_poly.pdbx_strand_id
1 'polypeptide(L)'
;MEQFIVVMKEKGVKYIGGVSAAEIKQAEEELQFNFPEQYKKFLSELGIISLNGHEVFGLGTSGYLNVVEATLEERQFEKALTTDYIVIENRGSEGILILLHKDGMVYECANGSVKLIFNSLVDYLSKEVI
;
A
#
# COMPACT_ATOMS: atom_id res chain seq x y z
N MET A 1 -3.00 -14.28 -0.89
CA MET A 1 -2.54 -13.31 -1.89
C MET A 1 -2.56 -13.89 -3.30
N GLU A 2 -1.77 -14.91 -3.65
CA GLU A 2 -1.74 -15.48 -5.03
C GLU A 2 -3.12 -15.79 -5.62
N GLN A 3 -3.93 -16.58 -4.92
CA GLN A 3 -5.31 -16.88 -5.35
C GLN A 3 -6.18 -15.62 -5.43
N PHE A 4 -5.95 -14.65 -4.56
CA PHE A 4 -6.71 -13.42 -4.51
C PHE A 4 -6.38 -12.49 -5.69
N ILE A 5 -5.13 -12.49 -6.19
CA ILE A 5 -4.73 -11.76 -7.40
C ILE A 5 -5.55 -12.20 -8.62
N VAL A 6 -5.86 -13.48 -8.75
CA VAL A 6 -6.74 -14.00 -9.81
C VAL A 6 -8.12 -13.36 -9.70
N VAL A 7 -8.70 -13.33 -8.50
CA VAL A 7 -9.99 -12.67 -8.24
C VAL A 7 -9.95 -11.19 -8.60
N MET A 8 -8.86 -10.47 -8.28
CA MET A 8 -8.71 -9.05 -8.64
C MET A 8 -8.72 -8.86 -10.16
N LYS A 9 -7.99 -9.70 -10.89
CA LYS A 9 -7.93 -9.65 -12.35
C LYS A 9 -9.30 -9.96 -12.98
N GLU A 10 -10.04 -10.95 -12.46
CA GLU A 10 -11.41 -11.27 -12.89
C GLU A 10 -12.40 -10.13 -12.62
N LYS A 11 -12.19 -9.38 -11.54
CA LYS A 11 -12.97 -8.19 -11.17
C LYS A 11 -12.60 -6.93 -11.98
N GLY A 12 -11.60 -7.02 -12.84
CA GLY A 12 -11.21 -5.95 -13.75
C GLY A 12 -10.44 -4.81 -13.08
N VAL A 13 -9.67 -5.09 -12.01
CA VAL A 13 -8.76 -4.07 -11.45
C VAL A 13 -7.81 -3.58 -12.54
N LYS A 14 -7.59 -2.27 -12.59
CA LYS A 14 -6.50 -1.71 -13.39
C LYS A 14 -5.21 -1.86 -12.59
N TYR A 15 -4.13 -2.21 -13.25
CA TYR A 15 -2.82 -2.35 -12.63
C TYR A 15 -1.72 -2.02 -13.62
N ILE A 16 -0.54 -1.62 -13.11
CA ILE A 16 0.55 -1.14 -13.98
C ILE A 16 1.54 -2.25 -14.36
N GLY A 17 1.53 -3.37 -13.62
CA GLY A 17 2.42 -4.49 -13.84
C GLY A 17 3.37 -4.67 -12.65
N GLY A 18 3.81 -5.92 -12.45
CA GLY A 18 4.67 -6.27 -11.35
C GLY A 18 6.08 -5.69 -11.46
N VAL A 19 6.75 -5.52 -10.30
CA VAL A 19 8.15 -5.11 -10.20
C VAL A 19 9.07 -6.25 -9.77
N SER A 20 10.37 -6.10 -10.05
CA SER A 20 11.38 -7.10 -9.71
C SER A 20 11.69 -7.14 -8.21
N ALA A 21 12.22 -8.27 -7.75
CA ALA A 21 12.69 -8.40 -6.37
C ALA A 21 13.81 -7.40 -6.02
N ALA A 22 14.59 -6.95 -7.00
CA ALA A 22 15.62 -5.93 -6.80
C ALA A 22 15.00 -4.55 -6.52
N GLU A 23 13.97 -4.16 -7.26
CA GLU A 23 13.22 -2.92 -7.03
C GLU A 23 12.51 -2.94 -5.67
N ILE A 24 11.91 -4.07 -5.30
CA ILE A 24 11.30 -4.26 -3.98
C ILE A 24 12.35 -4.08 -2.87
N LYS A 25 13.51 -4.73 -2.99
CA LYS A 25 14.59 -4.62 -2.00
C LYS A 25 15.13 -3.20 -1.87
N GLN A 26 15.29 -2.50 -3.00
CA GLN A 26 15.71 -1.10 -3.00
C GLN A 26 14.69 -0.23 -2.25
N ALA A 27 13.40 -0.41 -2.51
CA ALA A 27 12.35 0.33 -1.81
C ALA A 27 12.31 0.03 -0.29
N GLU A 28 12.55 -1.23 0.12
CA GLU A 28 12.69 -1.59 1.54
C GLU A 28 13.87 -0.86 2.20
N GLU A 29 15.01 -0.78 1.51
CA GLU A 29 16.21 -0.08 1.98
C GLU A 29 15.97 1.43 2.11
N GLU A 30 15.36 2.06 1.11
CA GLU A 30 15.04 3.50 1.11
C GLU A 30 14.05 3.88 2.22
N LEU A 31 13.04 3.05 2.47
CA LEU A 31 12.04 3.28 3.51
C LEU A 31 12.49 2.85 4.91
N GLN A 32 13.60 2.11 5.02
CA GLN A 32 14.02 1.37 6.22
C GLN A 32 12.88 0.49 6.77
N PHE A 33 12.17 -0.17 5.87
CA PHE A 33 10.95 -0.92 6.16
C PHE A 33 10.94 -2.26 5.41
N ASN A 34 10.77 -3.37 6.12
CA ASN A 34 10.63 -4.68 5.48
C ASN A 34 9.16 -4.90 5.10
N PHE A 35 8.90 -5.08 3.80
CA PHE A 35 7.56 -5.28 3.30
C PHE A 35 7.00 -6.65 3.73
N PRO A 36 5.75 -6.68 4.25
CA PRO A 36 5.06 -7.93 4.54
C PRO A 36 4.95 -8.81 3.28
N GLU A 37 5.00 -10.14 3.47
CA GLU A 37 5.02 -11.11 2.38
C GLU A 37 3.82 -10.95 1.41
N GLN A 38 2.64 -10.62 1.95
CA GLN A 38 1.47 -10.35 1.11
C GLN A 38 1.66 -9.14 0.20
N TYR A 39 2.30 -8.09 0.70
CA TYR A 39 2.54 -6.87 -0.06
C TYR A 39 3.64 -7.08 -1.11
N LYS A 40 4.71 -7.81 -0.80
CA LYS A 40 5.73 -8.17 -1.83
C LYS A 40 5.12 -8.93 -3.00
N LYS A 41 4.20 -9.88 -2.73
CA LYS A 41 3.46 -10.62 -3.78
C LYS A 41 2.52 -9.72 -4.58
N PHE A 42 1.91 -8.72 -3.93
CA PHE A 42 1.12 -7.69 -4.61
C PHE A 42 2.01 -6.86 -5.56
N LEU A 43 3.15 -6.37 -5.07
CA LEU A 43 4.11 -5.58 -5.84
C LEU A 43 4.68 -6.36 -7.02
N SER A 44 5.03 -7.63 -6.84
CA SER A 44 5.65 -8.45 -7.89
C SER A 44 4.70 -8.84 -9.02
N GLU A 45 3.39 -8.73 -8.82
CA GLU A 45 2.38 -9.18 -9.78
C GLU A 45 1.56 -8.03 -10.39
N LEU A 46 1.32 -6.98 -9.60
CA LEU A 46 0.41 -5.89 -9.95
C LEU A 46 1.09 -4.52 -9.91
N GLY A 47 2.07 -4.34 -9.01
CA GLY A 47 2.76 -3.08 -8.78
C GLY A 47 1.89 -2.09 -8.02
N ILE A 48 0.87 -1.55 -8.71
CA ILE A 48 -0.15 -0.62 -8.21
C ILE A 48 -1.49 -1.10 -8.74
N ILE A 49 -2.58 -0.91 -7.98
CA ILE A 49 -3.93 -1.15 -8.49
C ILE A 49 -4.84 0.06 -8.36
N SER A 50 -5.83 0.13 -9.24
CA SER A 50 -6.95 1.07 -9.13
C SER A 50 -8.27 0.39 -9.50
N LEU A 51 -9.28 0.57 -8.63
CA LEU A 51 -10.65 0.11 -8.86
C LEU A 51 -11.62 0.98 -8.06
N ASN A 52 -12.75 1.36 -8.67
CA ASN A 52 -13.86 2.08 -8.01
C ASN A 52 -13.46 3.35 -7.22
N GLY A 53 -12.42 4.05 -7.65
CA GLY A 53 -11.94 5.26 -6.97
C GLY A 53 -10.91 5.02 -5.87
N HIS A 54 -10.60 3.76 -5.57
CA HIS A 54 -9.46 3.39 -4.74
C HIS A 54 -8.19 3.28 -5.60
N GLU A 55 -7.09 3.76 -5.06
CA GLU A 55 -5.75 3.66 -5.65
C GLU A 55 -4.81 3.10 -4.59
N VAL A 56 -4.47 1.82 -4.71
CA VAL A 56 -3.55 1.18 -3.77
C VAL A 56 -2.14 1.33 -4.31
N PHE A 57 -1.36 2.15 -3.62
CA PHE A 57 -0.01 2.54 -3.96
C PHE A 57 0.95 1.35 -3.94
N GLY A 58 2.08 1.53 -4.62
CA GLY A 58 3.08 0.49 -4.76
C GLY A 58 4.27 0.94 -5.58
N LEU A 59 4.79 0.06 -6.43
CA LEU A 59 6.01 0.31 -7.21
C LEU A 59 5.73 0.13 -8.70
N GLY A 60 6.65 0.62 -9.54
CA GLY A 60 6.59 0.55 -11.00
C GLY A 60 6.28 1.88 -11.68
N THR A 61 6.15 2.95 -10.90
CA THR A 61 6.03 4.33 -11.38
C THR A 61 6.69 5.29 -10.39
N SER A 62 6.87 6.55 -10.78
CA SER A 62 7.31 7.65 -9.90
C SER A 62 6.13 8.55 -9.54
N GLY A 63 6.27 9.37 -8.50
CA GLY A 63 5.26 10.35 -8.07
C GLY A 63 4.20 9.78 -7.14
N TYR A 64 3.00 10.37 -7.18
CA TYR A 64 1.92 10.18 -6.19
C TYR A 64 1.58 8.71 -5.85
N LEU A 65 1.57 7.80 -6.84
CA LEU A 65 1.22 6.39 -6.62
C LEU A 65 2.40 5.53 -6.12
N ASN A 66 3.61 6.08 -6.12
CA ASN A 66 4.80 5.39 -5.64
C ASN A 66 4.78 5.37 -4.11
N VAL A 67 4.74 4.16 -3.52
CA VAL A 67 4.69 3.96 -2.07
C VAL A 67 5.89 4.57 -1.34
N VAL A 68 7.07 4.59 -1.96
CA VAL A 68 8.28 5.16 -1.36
C VAL A 68 8.13 6.68 -1.29
N GLU A 69 7.86 7.32 -2.42
CA GLU A 69 7.70 8.78 -2.49
C GLU A 69 6.57 9.27 -1.58
N ALA A 70 5.38 8.65 -1.69
CA ALA A 70 4.22 9.00 -0.87
C ALA A 70 4.49 8.82 0.64
N THR A 71 5.13 7.72 1.03
CA THR A 71 5.46 7.48 2.44
C THR A 71 6.48 8.50 2.96
N LEU A 72 7.53 8.80 2.19
CA LEU A 72 8.55 9.77 2.60
C LEU A 72 8.01 11.20 2.66
N GLU A 73 7.08 11.55 1.79
CA GLU A 73 6.38 12.83 1.83
C GLU A 73 5.50 12.93 3.09
N GLU A 74 4.61 11.97 3.32
CA GLU A 74 3.69 12.00 4.47
C GLU A 74 4.42 11.96 5.82
N ARG A 75 5.56 11.27 5.92
CA ARG A 75 6.42 11.28 7.13
C ARG A 75 6.93 12.67 7.51
N GLN A 76 6.95 13.64 6.59
CA GLN A 76 7.34 15.03 6.90
C GLN A 76 6.23 15.78 7.66
N PHE A 77 4.98 15.38 7.48
CA PHE A 77 3.81 16.10 7.97
C PHE A 77 3.08 15.36 9.09
N GLU A 78 3.00 14.04 9.01
CA GLU A 78 2.25 13.19 9.94
C GLU A 78 3.19 12.46 10.90
N LYS A 79 3.24 12.94 12.14
CA LYS A 79 4.11 12.40 13.20
C LYS A 79 3.73 10.97 13.60
N ALA A 80 2.49 10.56 13.35
CA ALA A 80 2.04 9.21 13.65
C ALA A 80 2.64 8.15 12.71
N LEU A 81 3.15 8.55 11.53
CA LEU A 81 3.85 7.67 10.60
C LEU A 81 5.28 7.41 11.05
N THR A 82 5.43 6.49 11.99
CA THR A 82 6.75 5.96 12.36
C THR A 82 7.35 5.09 11.23
N THR A 83 8.60 4.66 11.39
CA THR A 83 9.26 3.74 10.45
C THR A 83 8.60 2.37 10.36
N ASP A 84 7.63 2.07 11.23
CA ASP A 84 6.86 0.81 11.21
C ASP A 84 5.63 0.86 10.29
N TYR A 85 5.41 1.98 9.58
CA TYR A 85 4.31 2.14 8.63
C TYR A 85 4.79 2.62 7.26
N ILE A 86 4.02 2.25 6.24
CA ILE A 86 4.05 2.81 4.89
C ILE A 86 2.63 3.23 4.47
N VAL A 87 2.53 4.21 3.58
CA VAL A 87 1.24 4.70 3.05
C VAL A 87 0.87 3.91 1.81
N ILE A 88 -0.21 3.14 1.88
CA ILE A 88 -0.69 2.32 0.75
C ILE A 88 -1.90 2.92 0.04
N GLU A 89 -2.52 3.98 0.57
CA GLU A 89 -3.56 4.76 -0.11
C GLU A 89 -3.72 6.12 0.59
N ASN A 90 -3.96 7.18 -0.19
CA ASN A 90 -4.29 8.51 0.31
C ASN A 90 -5.69 8.91 -0.18
N ARG A 91 -6.64 9.07 0.74
CA ARG A 91 -8.02 9.49 0.47
C ARG A 91 -8.15 11.00 0.68
N GLY A 92 -7.40 11.77 -0.11
CA GLY A 92 -7.09 13.18 0.14
C GLY A 92 -8.27 14.15 0.35
N SER A 93 -9.48 13.82 -0.13
CA SER A 93 -10.68 14.62 0.16
C SER A 93 -11.13 14.55 1.63
N GLU A 94 -10.77 13.46 2.32
CA GLU A 94 -11.15 13.20 3.71
C GLU A 94 -9.97 13.41 4.69
N GLY A 95 -8.75 13.63 4.16
CA GLY A 95 -7.54 13.72 4.97
C GLY A 95 -7.18 12.40 5.65
N ILE A 96 -7.53 11.28 5.02
CA ILE A 96 -7.34 9.92 5.56
C ILE A 96 -6.21 9.22 4.80
N LEU A 97 -5.24 8.66 5.54
CA LEU A 97 -4.21 7.77 5.01
C LEU A 97 -4.53 6.34 5.41
N ILE A 98 -4.41 5.40 4.47
CA ILE A 98 -4.41 3.98 4.77
C ILE A 98 -2.96 3.51 4.84
N LEU A 99 -2.61 2.93 5.98
CA LEU A 99 -1.26 2.52 6.32
C LEU A 99 -1.14 1.00 6.35
N LEU A 100 -0.04 0.48 5.81
CA LEU A 100 0.37 -0.90 6.03
C LEU A 100 1.48 -0.92 7.09
N HIS A 101 1.27 -1.70 8.14
CA HIS A 101 2.27 -1.90 9.18
C HIS A 101 3.19 -3.10 8.84
N LYS A 102 4.40 -3.14 9.42
CA LYS A 102 5.41 -4.19 9.17
C LYS A 102 4.94 -5.62 9.50
N ASP A 103 3.92 -5.78 10.34
CA ASP A 103 3.31 -7.09 10.64
C ASP A 103 2.26 -7.52 9.60
N GLY A 104 1.96 -6.67 8.61
CA GLY A 104 0.97 -6.93 7.57
C GLY A 104 -0.44 -6.48 7.91
N MET A 105 -0.68 -5.88 9.08
CA MET A 105 -1.97 -5.29 9.44
C MET A 105 -2.15 -3.91 8.79
N VAL A 106 -3.41 -3.52 8.60
CA VAL A 106 -3.79 -2.28 7.91
C VAL A 106 -4.47 -1.34 8.89
N TYR A 107 -4.02 -0.09 8.88
CA TYR A 107 -4.45 0.96 9.78
C TYR A 107 -4.98 2.15 8.98
N GLU A 108 -5.82 2.93 9.63
CA GLU A 108 -6.25 4.25 9.16
C GLU A 108 -5.55 5.30 10.01
N CYS A 109 -5.01 6.34 9.37
CA CYS A 109 -4.52 7.54 10.03
C CYS A 109 -5.39 8.75 9.63
N ALA A 110 -5.99 9.38 10.62
CA ALA A 110 -6.80 10.59 10.45
C ALA A 110 -6.57 11.54 11.63
N ASN A 111 -6.27 12.81 11.34
CA ASN A 111 -6.03 13.84 12.35
C ASN A 111 -5.00 13.41 13.42
N GLY A 112 -3.88 12.79 13.01
CA GLY A 112 -2.83 12.31 13.91
C GLY A 112 -3.16 11.06 14.74
N SER A 113 -4.33 10.44 14.54
CA SER A 113 -4.75 9.22 15.23
C SER A 113 -4.64 8.02 14.30
N VAL A 114 -3.96 6.97 14.76
CA VAL A 114 -3.79 5.70 14.03
C VAL A 114 -4.67 4.62 14.64
N LYS A 115 -5.49 3.96 13.82
CA LYS A 115 -6.45 2.94 14.25
C LYS A 115 -6.36 1.70 13.37
N LEU A 116 -6.28 0.52 13.99
CA LEU A 116 -6.34 -0.76 13.28
C LEU A 116 -7.72 -0.90 12.61
N ILE A 117 -7.73 -1.21 11.31
CA ILE A 117 -8.97 -1.45 10.55
C ILE A 117 -9.05 -2.87 9.97
N PHE A 118 -7.92 -3.47 9.57
CA PHE A 118 -7.90 -4.87 9.10
C PHE A 118 -6.65 -5.62 9.55
N ASN A 119 -6.80 -6.93 9.74
CA ASN A 119 -5.71 -7.81 10.21
C ASN A 119 -4.79 -8.28 9.08
N SER A 120 -5.08 -7.93 7.82
CA SER A 120 -4.24 -8.24 6.67
C SER A 120 -4.52 -7.33 5.47
N LEU A 121 -3.55 -7.22 4.57
CA LEU A 121 -3.73 -6.54 3.28
C LEU A 121 -4.85 -7.18 2.44
N VAL A 122 -4.94 -8.52 2.42
CA VAL A 122 -6.02 -9.21 1.68
C VAL A 122 -7.39 -8.85 2.27
N ASP A 123 -7.54 -8.79 3.59
CA ASP A 123 -8.80 -8.39 4.22
C ASP A 123 -9.21 -6.98 3.77
N TYR A 124 -8.28 -6.02 3.79
CA TYR A 124 -8.50 -4.66 3.31
C TYR A 124 -8.96 -4.65 1.84
N LEU A 125 -8.17 -5.23 0.95
CA LEU A 125 -8.47 -5.25 -0.49
C LEU A 125 -9.82 -5.92 -0.79
N SER A 126 -10.15 -7.01 -0.07
CA SER A 126 -11.39 -7.77 -0.30
C SER A 126 -12.66 -7.11 0.23
N LYS A 127 -12.55 -6.15 1.16
CA LYS A 127 -13.71 -5.53 1.83
C LYS A 127 -13.92 -4.09 1.41
N GLU A 128 -12.85 -3.40 1.03
CA GLU A 128 -12.88 -1.97 0.69
C GLU A 128 -12.68 -1.72 -0.80
N VAL A 129 -11.80 -2.49 -1.47
CA VAL A 129 -11.38 -2.16 -2.85
C VAL A 129 -12.16 -2.97 -3.90
N ILE A 130 -12.47 -4.24 -3.63
CA ILE A 130 -13.01 -5.22 -4.61
C ILE A 130 -14.43 -5.66 -4.28
#